data_AF-A0A183N6U5-F1
#
_entry.id   AF-A0A183N6U5-F1
#
_cell.length_a   1.000
_cell.length_b   1.000
_cell.length_c   1.000
_cell.angle_alpha   90.00
_cell.angle_beta   90.00
_cell.angle_gamma   90.00
#
_symmetry.space_group_name_H-M   'P 1'
#
loop_
_entity.id
_entity.type
_entity.pdbx_description
1 polymer ?
#
loop_
_entity_poly.entity_id
_entity_poly.type
_entity_poly.pdbx_seq_one_letter_code
_entity_poly.pdbx_strand_id
1 'polypeptide(L)'
;MGSSILREKMAYEPIVGHWLPWDCISLRCSTALWIRPSGRRLGSALCRSSQPLAGFSSKSTEDQVLLEAIRNSNPDSNILYVVDTRPAINAFTNRAQGKGYEDTNVYRNAVIQFFDIENIHVVRSSLEKLLKVCCNPTVNVEQFTSGLNKSGWLKHLHAILEAAYFVAKRLDEGNSVLVHCSDGWDRTAQVCALAQIILDPYYRTFLGLQAFHDLLNGEGTTMESNWKGIKEAITSTCHEVLSHKKHHHKKWITVDTLDKIQEMRNKTAVNISRTRAEKAKAQAEYTEVNKEMKRSIRTAKRKYVKDLAMTEEKAAREGNMR
;
A
#
# COMPACT_ATOMS: atom_id res chain seq x y z
N MET A 1 30.68 -12.17 26.93
CA MET A 1 29.35 -11.70 26.46
C MET A 1 29.55 -10.92 25.18
N GLY A 2 28.88 -11.31 24.10
CA GLY A 2 28.99 -10.62 22.81
C GLY A 2 29.48 -11.51 21.67
N SER A 3 28.67 -12.50 21.26
CA SER A 3 28.77 -13.17 19.94
C SER A 3 27.53 -14.03 19.68
N SER A 4 26.32 -13.47 19.86
CA SER A 4 25.06 -14.16 19.50
C SER A 4 24.24 -13.39 18.45
N ILE A 5 24.78 -12.32 17.85
CA ILE A 5 24.04 -11.42 16.94
C ILE A 5 24.42 -11.65 15.45
N LEU A 6 25.19 -12.70 15.13
CA LEU A 6 25.67 -12.94 13.75
C LEU A 6 25.37 -14.33 13.18
N ARG A 7 24.36 -15.05 13.67
CA ARG A 7 23.93 -16.34 13.09
C ARG A 7 22.42 -16.46 12.86
N GLU A 8 21.82 -15.45 12.26
CA GLU A 8 20.51 -15.61 11.63
C GLU A 8 20.32 -14.62 10.47
N LYS A 9 21.33 -14.54 9.59
CA LYS A 9 21.07 -14.16 8.19
C LYS A 9 20.66 -15.43 7.44
N MET A 10 19.49 -15.97 7.76
CA MET A 10 18.75 -16.71 6.74
C MET A 10 18.38 -15.67 5.69
N ALA A 11 18.88 -15.87 4.48
CA ALA A 11 18.43 -15.11 3.33
C ALA A 11 16.90 -15.17 3.28
N TYR A 12 16.24 -14.05 3.57
CA TYR A 12 14.84 -13.85 3.23
C TYR A 12 14.80 -13.64 1.72
N GLU A 13 15.03 -14.72 0.98
CA GLU A 13 14.63 -14.79 -0.42
C GLU A 13 13.10 -14.84 -0.39
N PRO A 14 12.37 -13.89 -1.00
CA PRO A 14 10.92 -13.99 -1.11
C PRO A 14 10.60 -15.27 -1.90
N ILE A 15 10.19 -16.31 -1.18
CA ILE A 15 9.91 -17.63 -1.76
C ILE A 15 8.65 -17.48 -2.62
N VAL A 16 8.88 -17.44 -3.93
CA VAL A 16 7.93 -17.64 -5.04
C VAL A 16 6.74 -16.66 -5.05
N GLY A 17 7.04 -15.42 -5.46
CA GLY A 17 6.05 -14.49 -6.05
C GLY A 17 6.49 -13.90 -7.39
N HIS A 18 7.72 -14.17 -7.84
CA HIS A 18 8.23 -13.69 -9.11
C HIS A 18 8.04 -14.77 -10.18
N TRP A 19 7.24 -14.43 -11.20
CA TRP A 19 7.00 -15.19 -12.43
C TRP A 19 5.96 -16.31 -12.38
N LEU A 20 4.71 -15.96 -12.07
CA LEU A 20 3.60 -16.66 -12.70
C LEU A 20 3.30 -15.98 -14.04
N PRO A 21 3.24 -16.72 -15.16
CA PRO A 21 2.88 -16.16 -16.45
C PRO A 21 1.54 -15.42 -16.34
N TRP A 22 1.47 -14.21 -16.92
CA TRP A 22 0.22 -13.45 -17.06
C TRP A 22 -0.93 -14.30 -17.65
N ASP A 23 -0.59 -15.33 -18.43
CA ASP A 23 -1.53 -16.30 -18.98
C ASP A 23 -2.33 -17.08 -17.91
N CYS A 24 -1.73 -17.42 -16.77
CA CYS A 24 -2.44 -18.09 -15.67
C CYS A 24 -3.43 -17.15 -14.94
N ILE A 25 -3.10 -15.86 -14.84
CA ILE A 25 -3.97 -14.82 -14.27
C ILE A 25 -5.12 -14.49 -15.26
N SER A 26 -4.81 -14.44 -16.56
CA SER A 26 -5.73 -14.23 -17.68
C SER A 26 -6.77 -15.35 -17.81
N LEU A 27 -6.35 -16.61 -17.68
CA LEU A 27 -7.22 -17.80 -17.78
C LEU A 27 -8.07 -18.06 -16.54
N ARG A 28 -7.87 -17.31 -15.46
CA ARG A 28 -8.64 -17.39 -14.19
C ARG A 28 -8.62 -18.76 -13.50
N CYS A 29 -7.62 -19.58 -13.82
CA CYS A 29 -7.39 -20.88 -13.20
C CYS A 29 -6.77 -20.75 -11.80
N SER A 30 -6.97 -21.76 -10.95
CA SER A 30 -6.39 -21.82 -9.60
C SER A 30 -4.87 -21.70 -9.64
N THR A 31 -4.37 -20.59 -9.11
CA THR A 31 -2.94 -20.25 -9.13
C THR A 31 -2.46 -19.95 -7.71
N ALA A 32 -1.32 -20.53 -7.31
CA ALA A 32 -0.69 -20.26 -6.02
C ALA A 32 -0.14 -18.82 -5.99
N LEU A 33 -0.44 -18.07 -4.94
CA LEU A 33 -0.04 -16.67 -4.78
C LEU A 33 1.00 -16.50 -3.68
N TRP A 34 0.92 -17.32 -2.63
CA TRP A 34 1.84 -17.27 -1.49
C TRP A 34 1.96 -18.65 -0.87
N ILE A 35 3.15 -19.00 -0.40
CA ILE A 35 3.42 -20.28 0.27
C ILE A 35 4.16 -19.99 1.57
N ARG A 36 3.69 -20.57 2.68
CA ARG A 36 4.34 -20.41 3.98
C ARG A 36 5.76 -21.00 3.93
N PRO A 37 6.80 -20.21 4.28
CA PRO A 37 8.13 -20.76 4.50
C PRO A 37 8.12 -21.69 5.72
N SER A 38 8.30 -22.99 5.52
CA SER A 38 8.42 -23.98 6.62
C SER A 38 9.71 -24.79 6.46
N GLY A 39 10.85 -24.18 6.83
CA GLY A 39 12.15 -24.84 6.74
C GLY A 39 12.50 -25.33 5.32
N ARG A 40 12.59 -26.65 5.12
CA ARG A 40 12.89 -27.29 3.80
C ARG A 40 11.67 -27.83 3.05
N ARG A 41 10.43 -27.54 3.48
CA ARG A 41 9.20 -28.02 2.82
C ARG A 41 8.30 -26.86 2.42
N LEU A 42 7.56 -27.05 1.33
CA LEU A 42 6.43 -26.17 0.98
C LEU A 42 5.35 -26.38 2.05
N GLY A 43 5.00 -25.30 2.75
CA GLY A 43 3.92 -25.30 3.73
C GLY A 43 2.55 -25.04 3.10
N SER A 44 1.60 -24.59 3.92
CA SER A 44 0.29 -24.11 3.47
C SER A 44 0.40 -23.09 2.33
N ALA A 45 -0.45 -23.25 1.31
CA ALA A 45 -0.50 -22.37 0.15
C ALA A 45 -1.78 -21.52 0.13
N LEU A 46 -1.64 -20.25 -0.25
CA LEU A 46 -2.73 -19.38 -0.65
C LEU A 46 -2.87 -19.44 -2.16
N CYS A 47 -4.01 -19.91 -2.65
CA CYS A 47 -4.36 -19.97 -4.07
C CYS A 47 -5.49 -18.98 -4.40
N ARG A 48 -5.59 -18.57 -5.66
CA ARG A 48 -6.69 -17.74 -6.17
C ARG A 48 -7.25 -18.26 -7.48
N SER A 49 -8.54 -18.07 -7.73
CA SER A 49 -9.23 -18.40 -9.00
C SER A 49 -10.47 -17.54 -9.23
N SER A 50 -11.13 -17.72 -10.39
CA SER A 50 -12.56 -17.37 -10.55
C SER A 50 -13.47 -18.50 -10.07
N GLN A 51 -14.78 -18.24 -10.02
CA GLN A 51 -15.75 -19.27 -9.69
C GLN A 51 -15.73 -20.47 -10.66
N PRO A 52 -16.09 -21.67 -10.21
CA PRO A 52 -16.28 -22.82 -11.09
C PRO A 52 -17.53 -22.69 -11.96
N LEU A 53 -17.51 -23.36 -13.12
CA LEU A 53 -18.66 -23.54 -14.01
C LEU A 53 -19.48 -24.79 -13.62
N ALA A 54 -19.88 -24.85 -12.35
CA ALA A 54 -20.50 -26.04 -11.76
C ALA A 54 -21.98 -26.22 -12.12
N GLY A 55 -22.73 -25.12 -12.26
CA GLY A 55 -24.19 -25.18 -12.40
C GLY A 55 -24.83 -26.06 -11.32
N PHE A 56 -25.88 -26.80 -11.69
CA PHE A 56 -26.47 -27.83 -10.79
C PHE A 56 -25.89 -29.23 -11.00
N SER A 57 -25.32 -29.51 -12.17
CA SER A 57 -24.96 -30.88 -12.59
C SER A 57 -23.57 -31.01 -13.23
N SER A 58 -22.91 -29.89 -13.55
CA SER A 58 -21.59 -29.92 -14.19
C SER A 58 -20.52 -30.28 -13.17
N LYS A 59 -19.66 -31.23 -13.54
CA LYS A 59 -18.51 -31.65 -12.74
C LYS A 59 -17.31 -31.72 -13.67
N SER A 60 -16.31 -30.86 -13.47
CA SER A 60 -15.03 -30.98 -14.18
C SER A 60 -14.13 -31.93 -13.40
N THR A 61 -13.64 -32.96 -14.09
CA THR A 61 -12.68 -33.91 -13.50
C THR A 61 -11.32 -33.26 -13.33
N GLU A 62 -10.94 -32.40 -14.27
CA GLU A 62 -9.68 -31.66 -14.29
C GLU A 62 -9.59 -30.72 -13.09
N ASP A 63 -10.67 -30.01 -12.79
CA ASP A 63 -10.76 -29.10 -11.63
C ASP A 63 -10.66 -29.86 -10.29
N GLN A 64 -11.33 -31.03 -10.20
CA GLN A 64 -11.20 -31.91 -9.04
C GLN A 64 -9.76 -32.38 -8.81
N VAL A 65 -9.09 -32.82 -9.89
CA VAL A 65 -7.68 -33.24 -9.84
C VAL A 65 -6.77 -32.08 -9.42
N LEU A 66 -7.04 -30.86 -9.91
CA LEU A 66 -6.27 -29.67 -9.56
C LEU A 66 -6.41 -29.31 -8.08
N LEU A 67 -7.64 -29.26 -7.56
CA LEU A 67 -7.91 -28.98 -6.14
C LEU A 67 -7.35 -30.08 -5.23
N GLU A 68 -7.42 -31.35 -5.66
CA GLU A 68 -6.78 -32.46 -4.95
C GLU A 68 -5.26 -32.32 -4.95
N ALA A 69 -4.64 -31.90 -6.06
CA ALA A 69 -3.20 -31.65 -6.13
C ALA A 69 -2.77 -30.51 -5.20
N ILE A 70 -3.52 -29.40 -5.15
CA ILE A 70 -3.27 -28.28 -4.22
C ILE A 70 -3.31 -28.78 -2.78
N ARG A 71 -4.32 -29.57 -2.42
CA ARG A 71 -4.45 -30.15 -1.09
C ARG A 71 -3.28 -31.09 -0.77
N ASN A 72 -2.98 -32.04 -1.66
CA ASN A 72 -1.93 -33.05 -1.47
C ASN A 72 -0.52 -32.43 -1.45
N SER A 73 -0.35 -31.21 -1.97
CA SER A 73 0.93 -30.48 -1.89
C SER A 73 1.28 -30.03 -0.47
N ASN A 74 0.30 -29.96 0.43
CA ASN A 74 0.49 -29.61 1.83
C ASN A 74 0.57 -30.88 2.70
N PRO A 75 1.76 -31.26 3.20
CA PRO A 75 1.90 -32.46 4.04
C PRO A 75 1.34 -32.28 5.45
N ASP A 76 1.12 -31.05 5.91
CA ASP A 76 0.74 -30.73 7.29
C ASP A 76 -0.79 -30.73 7.48
N SER A 77 -1.57 -30.58 6.41
CA SER A 77 -3.04 -30.62 6.45
C SER A 77 -3.64 -31.26 5.21
N ASN A 78 -4.61 -32.16 5.44
CA ASN A 78 -5.41 -32.79 4.38
C ASN A 78 -6.75 -32.06 4.15
N ILE A 79 -6.90 -30.82 4.62
CA ILE A 79 -8.09 -29.99 4.41
C ILE A 79 -7.72 -28.82 3.51
N LEU A 80 -8.53 -28.59 2.47
CA LEU A 80 -8.47 -27.39 1.65
C LEU A 80 -9.64 -26.48 2.00
N TYR A 81 -9.35 -25.26 2.46
CA TYR A 81 -10.40 -24.26 2.63
C TYR A 81 -10.67 -23.57 1.29
N VAL A 82 -11.93 -23.51 0.90
CA VAL A 82 -12.40 -22.78 -0.28
C VAL A 82 -13.19 -21.58 0.20
N VAL A 83 -12.64 -20.40 -0.01
CA VAL A 83 -13.21 -19.14 0.44
C VAL A 83 -13.86 -18.45 -0.75
N ASP A 84 -15.18 -18.49 -0.78
CA ASP A 84 -15.98 -17.72 -1.73
C ASP A 84 -16.29 -16.36 -1.09
N THR A 85 -15.73 -15.29 -1.62
CA THR A 85 -15.88 -13.96 -1.03
C THR A 85 -17.25 -13.34 -1.29
N ARG A 86 -18.21 -14.06 -1.87
CA ARG A 86 -19.54 -13.54 -2.19
C ARG A 86 -20.53 -13.87 -1.07
N PRO A 87 -21.59 -13.04 -0.91
CA PRO A 87 -22.77 -13.48 -0.19
C PRO A 87 -23.31 -14.78 -0.78
N ALA A 88 -23.69 -15.72 0.08
CA ALA A 88 -24.12 -17.06 -0.33
C ALA A 88 -25.28 -17.02 -1.35
N ILE A 89 -26.20 -16.06 -1.21
CA ILE A 89 -27.32 -15.85 -2.15
C ILE A 89 -26.84 -15.45 -3.56
N ASN A 90 -25.78 -14.64 -3.63
CA ASN A 90 -25.19 -14.23 -4.90
C ASN A 90 -24.44 -15.38 -5.56
N ALA A 91 -23.74 -16.22 -4.77
CA ALA A 91 -23.11 -17.44 -5.27
C ALA A 91 -24.16 -18.44 -5.79
N PHE A 92 -25.28 -18.62 -5.08
CA PHE A 92 -26.41 -19.45 -5.52
C PHE A 92 -27.04 -18.93 -6.82
N THR A 93 -27.21 -17.62 -6.95
CA THR A 93 -27.76 -17.01 -8.17
C THR A 93 -26.84 -17.26 -9.38
N ASN A 94 -25.52 -17.17 -9.18
CA ASN A 94 -24.56 -17.55 -10.22
C ASN A 94 -24.62 -19.05 -10.56
N ARG A 95 -24.88 -19.91 -9.57
CA ARG A 95 -25.07 -21.36 -9.79
C ARG A 95 -26.27 -21.64 -10.69
N ALA A 96 -27.38 -20.91 -10.50
CA ALA A 96 -28.55 -21.01 -11.37
C ALA A 96 -28.28 -20.59 -12.82
N GLN A 97 -27.23 -19.79 -13.07
CA GLN A 97 -26.79 -19.36 -14.39
C GLN A 97 -25.68 -20.25 -15.00
N GLY A 98 -25.45 -21.44 -14.42
CA GLY A 98 -24.44 -22.38 -14.90
C GLY A 98 -23.01 -22.13 -14.38
N LYS A 99 -22.84 -21.18 -13.45
CA LYS A 99 -21.58 -20.93 -12.73
C LYS A 99 -21.66 -21.52 -11.32
N GLY A 100 -21.29 -20.78 -10.28
CA GLY A 100 -21.62 -21.15 -8.90
C GLY A 100 -20.39 -21.30 -8.02
N TYR A 101 -20.38 -22.35 -7.22
CA TYR A 101 -19.35 -22.65 -6.22
C TYR A 101 -19.22 -24.17 -6.10
N GLU A 102 -18.16 -24.61 -5.45
CA GLU A 102 -17.77 -26.00 -5.27
C GLU A 102 -18.85 -26.78 -4.51
N ASP A 103 -18.94 -28.09 -4.76
CA ASP A 103 -19.84 -28.98 -4.01
C ASP A 103 -18.99 -29.89 -3.11
N THR A 104 -19.20 -29.84 -1.79
CA THR A 104 -18.42 -30.64 -0.83
C THR A 104 -18.59 -32.15 -1.01
N ASN A 105 -19.62 -32.61 -1.72
CA ASN A 105 -19.78 -34.02 -2.09
C ASN A 105 -18.90 -34.43 -3.28
N VAL A 106 -18.46 -33.45 -4.08
CA VAL A 106 -17.59 -33.64 -5.26
C VAL A 106 -16.14 -33.39 -4.88
N TYR A 107 -15.86 -32.27 -4.19
CA TYR A 107 -14.53 -31.87 -3.77
C TYR A 107 -14.23 -32.40 -2.37
N ARG A 108 -13.58 -33.56 -2.30
CA ARG A 108 -13.26 -34.25 -1.04
C ARG A 108 -12.34 -33.42 -0.16
N ASN A 109 -12.64 -33.39 1.14
CA ASN A 109 -11.93 -32.63 2.16
C ASN A 109 -11.79 -31.13 1.84
N ALA A 110 -12.71 -30.59 1.04
CA ALA A 110 -12.87 -29.16 0.85
C ALA A 110 -13.87 -28.61 1.88
N VAL A 111 -13.54 -27.48 2.52
CA VAL A 111 -14.44 -26.75 3.42
C VAL A 111 -14.75 -25.41 2.78
N ILE A 112 -16.02 -25.19 2.44
CA ILE A 112 -16.47 -23.96 1.77
C ILE A 112 -16.89 -22.93 2.81
N GLN A 113 -16.35 -21.73 2.73
CA GLN A 113 -16.68 -20.60 3.59
C GLN A 113 -17.06 -19.39 2.73
N PHE A 114 -18.25 -18.84 2.98
CA PHE A 114 -18.70 -17.60 2.34
C PHE A 114 -18.33 -16.38 3.18
N PHE A 115 -18.06 -15.27 2.51
CA PHE A 115 -17.98 -13.94 3.12
C PHE A 115 -18.89 -12.97 2.37
N ASP A 116 -19.65 -12.15 3.09
CA ASP A 116 -20.65 -11.26 2.49
C ASP A 116 -20.03 -10.00 1.85
N ILE A 117 -19.01 -10.16 1.00
CA ILE A 117 -18.39 -9.05 0.27
C ILE A 117 -19.19 -8.75 -1.00
N GLU A 118 -19.86 -7.62 -0.93
CA GLU A 118 -20.75 -7.11 -1.97
C GLU A 118 -20.05 -6.85 -3.30
N ASN A 119 -20.83 -6.82 -4.37
CA ASN A 119 -20.31 -6.57 -5.71
C ASN A 119 -19.94 -5.09 -5.94
N ILE A 120 -19.26 -4.83 -7.07
CA ILE A 120 -18.78 -3.50 -7.44
C ILE A 120 -19.88 -2.43 -7.51
N HIS A 121 -21.11 -2.79 -7.85
CA HIS A 121 -22.22 -1.83 -7.97
C HIS A 121 -22.68 -1.36 -6.59
N VAL A 122 -22.75 -2.28 -5.63
CA VAL A 122 -23.11 -1.95 -4.24
C VAL A 122 -22.01 -1.09 -3.60
N VAL A 123 -20.74 -1.45 -3.79
CA VAL A 123 -19.60 -0.66 -3.26
C VAL A 123 -19.55 0.73 -3.88
N ARG A 124 -19.82 0.88 -5.19
CA ARG A 124 -19.93 2.19 -5.85
C ARG A 124 -21.04 3.05 -5.24
N SER A 125 -22.24 2.49 -5.09
CA SER A 125 -23.36 3.20 -4.44
C SER A 125 -23.05 3.56 -2.99
N SER A 126 -22.34 2.70 -2.27
CA SER A 126 -21.88 2.95 -0.90
C SER A 126 -20.95 4.16 -0.82
N LEU A 127 -19.95 4.23 -1.72
CA LEU A 127 -19.04 5.37 -1.80
C LEU A 127 -19.75 6.67 -2.13
N GLU A 128 -20.68 6.66 -3.10
CA GLU A 128 -21.49 7.84 -3.44
C GLU A 128 -22.27 8.36 -2.24
N LYS A 129 -22.90 7.46 -1.47
CA LYS A 129 -23.64 7.82 -0.24
C LYS A 129 -22.70 8.39 0.83
N LEU A 130 -21.51 7.80 0.99
CA LEU A 130 -20.51 8.31 1.93
C LEU A 130 -20.07 9.72 1.55
N LEU A 131 -19.67 9.94 0.29
CA LEU A 131 -19.21 11.24 -0.20
C LEU A 131 -20.29 12.30 -0.08
N LYS A 132 -21.56 11.96 -0.33
CA LYS A 132 -22.70 12.87 -0.16
C LYS A 132 -22.80 13.43 1.26
N VAL A 133 -22.44 12.62 2.27
CA VAL A 133 -22.51 13.02 3.69
C VAL A 133 -21.23 13.74 4.10
N CYS A 134 -20.06 13.23 3.70
CA CYS A 134 -18.76 13.81 4.03
C CYS A 134 -18.54 15.20 3.42
N CYS A 135 -19.06 15.44 2.21
CA CYS A 135 -18.85 16.69 1.48
C CYS A 135 -19.97 17.72 1.71
N ASN A 136 -20.92 17.47 2.60
CA ASN A 136 -21.99 18.42 2.89
C ASN A 136 -21.64 19.29 4.11
N PRO A 137 -21.37 20.60 3.91
CA PRO A 137 -20.91 21.49 4.99
C PRO A 137 -21.99 21.82 6.02
N THR A 138 -23.26 21.46 5.75
CA THR A 138 -24.41 21.78 6.61
C THR A 138 -24.83 20.63 7.54
N VAL A 139 -24.20 19.46 7.41
CA VAL A 139 -24.56 18.25 8.15
C VAL A 139 -24.07 18.34 9.59
N ASN A 140 -24.98 18.14 10.55
CA ASN A 140 -24.61 18.02 11.95
C ASN A 140 -24.09 16.60 12.29
N VAL A 141 -23.54 16.40 13.49
CA VAL A 141 -22.92 15.12 13.88
C VAL A 141 -23.89 13.94 13.80
N GLU A 142 -25.14 14.11 14.23
CA GLU A 142 -26.14 13.03 14.21
C GLU A 142 -26.50 12.62 12.77
N GLN A 143 -26.71 13.61 11.89
CA GLN A 143 -26.96 13.40 10.48
C GLN A 143 -25.73 12.78 9.79
N PHE A 144 -24.52 13.18 10.17
CA PHE A 144 -23.28 12.59 9.68
C PHE A 144 -23.18 11.12 10.06
N THR A 145 -23.34 10.78 11.34
CA THR A 145 -23.29 9.39 11.82
C THR A 145 -24.38 8.53 11.21
N SER A 146 -25.62 9.03 11.12
CA SER A 146 -26.72 8.36 10.42
C SER A 146 -26.37 8.13 8.94
N GLY A 147 -25.84 9.16 8.26
CA GLY A 147 -25.44 9.08 6.86
C GLY A 147 -24.31 8.09 6.61
N LEU A 148 -23.28 8.10 7.46
CA LEU A 148 -22.18 7.13 7.46
C LEU A 148 -22.70 5.70 7.64
N ASN A 149 -23.58 5.46 8.60
CA ASN A 149 -24.18 4.14 8.82
C ASN A 149 -25.03 3.69 7.63
N LYS A 150 -25.84 4.59 7.05
CA LYS A 150 -26.67 4.32 5.86
C LYS A 150 -25.86 4.11 4.58
N SER A 151 -24.64 4.65 4.51
CA SER A 151 -23.75 4.40 3.37
C SER A 151 -23.33 2.92 3.28
N GLY A 152 -23.24 2.22 4.42
CA GLY A 152 -22.73 0.85 4.48
C GLY A 152 -21.21 0.73 4.32
N TRP A 153 -20.48 1.83 4.14
CA TRP A 153 -19.06 1.81 3.81
C TRP A 153 -18.22 1.02 4.82
N LEU A 154 -18.41 1.29 6.12
CA LEU A 154 -17.69 0.59 7.19
C LEU A 154 -18.05 -0.89 7.27
N LYS A 155 -19.27 -1.28 6.86
CA LYS A 155 -19.67 -2.70 6.79
C LYS A 155 -18.91 -3.43 5.69
N HIS A 156 -18.73 -2.80 4.53
CA HIS A 156 -17.91 -3.37 3.46
C HIS A 156 -16.45 -3.52 3.86
N LEU A 157 -15.87 -2.51 4.53
CA LEU A 157 -14.51 -2.60 5.07
C LEU A 157 -14.38 -3.74 6.10
N HIS A 158 -15.35 -3.87 7.01
CA HIS A 158 -15.39 -4.97 7.97
C HIS A 158 -15.39 -6.33 7.28
N ALA A 159 -16.29 -6.55 6.31
CA ALA A 159 -16.40 -7.82 5.59
C ALA A 159 -15.10 -8.21 4.87
N ILE A 160 -14.42 -7.24 4.25
CA ILE A 160 -13.13 -7.46 3.59
C ILE A 160 -12.04 -7.86 4.60
N LEU A 161 -11.94 -7.12 5.72
CA LEU A 161 -10.95 -7.38 6.76
C LEU A 161 -11.21 -8.71 7.49
N GLU A 162 -12.47 -9.06 7.74
CA GLU A 162 -12.88 -10.32 8.34
C GLU A 162 -12.49 -11.51 7.46
N ALA A 163 -12.77 -11.43 6.15
CA ALA A 163 -12.36 -12.45 5.19
C ALA A 163 -10.83 -12.60 5.13
N ALA A 164 -10.10 -11.48 5.05
CA ALA A 164 -8.64 -11.48 5.01
C ALA A 164 -8.04 -12.08 6.30
N TYR A 165 -8.58 -11.72 7.47
CA TYR A 165 -8.18 -12.28 8.75
C TYR A 165 -8.45 -13.78 8.82
N PHE A 166 -9.62 -14.24 8.35
CA PHE A 166 -9.94 -15.66 8.31
C PHE A 166 -8.94 -16.44 7.45
N VAL A 167 -8.68 -15.96 6.22
CA VAL A 167 -7.70 -16.56 5.30
C VAL A 167 -6.32 -16.63 5.96
N ALA A 168 -5.85 -15.52 6.51
CA ALA A 168 -4.57 -15.45 7.20
C ALA A 168 -4.49 -16.44 8.38
N LYS A 169 -5.54 -16.52 9.19
CA LYS A 169 -5.61 -17.44 10.33
C LYS A 169 -5.57 -18.91 9.89
N ARG A 170 -6.30 -19.29 8.83
CA ARG A 170 -6.27 -20.68 8.31
C ARG A 170 -4.87 -21.08 7.82
N LEU A 171 -4.20 -20.16 7.11
CA LEU A 171 -2.82 -20.34 6.65
C LEU A 171 -1.82 -20.41 7.81
N ASP A 172 -2.00 -19.58 8.85
CA ASP A 172 -1.14 -19.63 10.03
C ASP A 172 -1.27 -20.94 10.82
N GLU A 173 -2.48 -21.51 10.84
CA GLU A 173 -2.78 -22.84 11.37
C GLU A 173 -2.30 -24.01 10.47
N GLY A 174 -1.64 -23.72 9.34
CA GLY A 174 -1.05 -24.73 8.45
C GLY A 174 -1.99 -25.29 7.38
N ASN A 175 -3.16 -24.69 7.15
CA ASN A 175 -4.09 -25.14 6.12
C ASN A 175 -3.90 -24.38 4.81
N SER A 176 -4.02 -25.06 3.67
CA SER A 176 -4.08 -24.39 2.37
C SER A 176 -5.45 -23.77 2.13
N VAL A 177 -5.49 -22.65 1.41
CA VAL A 177 -6.70 -21.86 1.16
C VAL A 177 -6.78 -21.48 -0.31
N LEU A 178 -7.88 -21.81 -0.98
CA LEU A 178 -8.25 -21.24 -2.27
C LEU A 178 -9.24 -20.10 -2.05
N VAL A 179 -8.98 -18.93 -2.60
CA VAL A 179 -9.88 -17.78 -2.54
C VAL A 179 -10.42 -17.46 -3.93
N HIS A 180 -11.72 -17.34 -4.08
CA HIS A 180 -12.34 -16.88 -5.33
C HIS A 180 -13.55 -15.99 -5.07
N CYS A 181 -13.99 -15.31 -6.12
CA CYS A 181 -15.25 -14.59 -6.13
C CYS A 181 -16.03 -14.98 -7.39
N SER A 182 -16.68 -14.06 -8.10
CA SER A 182 -17.24 -14.37 -9.42
C SER A 182 -16.13 -14.49 -10.47
N ASP A 183 -15.41 -13.39 -10.70
CA ASP A 183 -14.41 -13.28 -11.78
C ASP A 183 -12.97 -13.45 -11.28
N GLY A 184 -12.77 -13.48 -9.96
CA GLY A 184 -11.47 -13.73 -9.35
C GLY A 184 -10.52 -12.53 -9.31
N TRP A 185 -10.94 -11.33 -9.74
CA TRP A 185 -10.06 -10.16 -9.88
C TRP A 185 -10.36 -8.96 -8.97
N ASP A 186 -11.55 -8.88 -8.35
CA ASP A 186 -11.92 -7.75 -7.47
C ASP A 186 -11.71 -8.11 -6.00
N ARG A 187 -12.73 -8.76 -5.40
CA ARG A 187 -12.76 -9.15 -3.98
C ARG A 187 -11.67 -10.15 -3.63
N THR A 188 -11.39 -11.08 -4.55
CA THR A 188 -10.29 -12.03 -4.41
C THR A 188 -8.95 -11.31 -4.27
N ALA A 189 -8.68 -10.28 -5.08
CA ALA A 189 -7.45 -9.53 -4.99
C ALA A 189 -7.33 -8.78 -3.65
N GLN A 190 -8.43 -8.15 -3.20
CA GLN A 190 -8.49 -7.48 -1.90
C GLN A 190 -8.16 -8.43 -0.74
N VAL A 191 -8.86 -9.57 -0.67
CA VAL A 191 -8.71 -10.55 0.42
C VAL A 191 -7.32 -11.17 0.41
N CYS A 192 -6.83 -11.59 -0.77
CA CYS A 192 -5.51 -12.21 -0.88
C CYS A 192 -4.37 -11.25 -0.56
N ALA A 193 -4.42 -10.00 -1.00
CA ALA A 193 -3.39 -9.02 -0.70
C ALA A 193 -3.35 -8.67 0.80
N LEU A 194 -4.53 -8.47 1.42
CA LEU A 194 -4.61 -8.20 2.86
C LEU A 194 -4.16 -9.39 3.70
N ALA A 195 -4.50 -10.62 3.32
CA ALA A 195 -4.01 -11.83 4.01
C ALA A 195 -2.47 -11.92 3.98
N GLN A 196 -1.86 -11.62 2.82
CA GLN A 196 -0.40 -11.57 2.68
C GLN A 196 0.22 -10.45 3.54
N ILE A 197 -0.39 -9.27 3.62
CA ILE A 197 0.05 -8.19 4.51
C ILE A 197 -0.03 -8.64 5.99
N ILE A 198 -1.06 -9.39 6.37
CA ILE A 198 -1.23 -9.92 7.74
C ILE A 198 -0.15 -10.97 8.05
N LEU A 199 0.21 -11.83 7.11
CA LEU A 199 1.11 -12.95 7.35
C LEU A 199 2.59 -12.61 7.21
N ASP A 200 2.94 -11.82 6.20
CA ASP A 200 4.33 -11.71 5.75
C ASP A 200 4.84 -10.26 5.91
N PRO A 201 5.85 -10.02 6.78
CA PRO A 201 6.42 -8.70 7.01
C PRO A 201 6.97 -8.02 5.76
N TYR A 202 7.37 -8.78 4.72
CA TYR A 202 7.87 -8.23 3.46
C TYR A 202 6.85 -7.28 2.82
N TYR A 203 5.58 -7.68 2.76
CA TYR A 203 4.51 -6.87 2.17
C TYR A 203 4.15 -5.61 2.99
N ARG A 204 4.76 -5.42 4.17
CA ARG A 204 4.67 -4.18 4.97
C ARG A 204 5.83 -3.22 4.71
N THR A 205 6.75 -3.57 3.82
CA THR A 205 7.82 -2.68 3.33
C THR A 205 7.36 -1.93 2.08
N PHE A 206 8.02 -0.82 1.74
CA PHE A 206 7.74 -0.10 0.49
C PHE A 206 7.88 -1.00 -0.75
N LEU A 207 8.93 -1.82 -0.78
CA LEU A 207 9.20 -2.74 -1.89
C LEU A 207 8.16 -3.86 -1.97
N GLY A 208 7.77 -4.44 -0.84
CA GLY A 208 6.76 -5.49 -0.83
C GLY A 208 5.37 -4.99 -1.17
N LEU A 209 4.99 -3.80 -0.69
CA LEU A 209 3.71 -3.19 -1.10
C LEU A 209 3.71 -2.86 -2.60
N GLN A 210 4.87 -2.44 -3.14
CA GLN A 210 5.06 -2.22 -4.57
C GLN A 210 4.89 -3.50 -5.41
N ALA A 211 5.37 -4.63 -4.91
CA ALA A 211 5.24 -5.91 -5.61
C ALA A 211 3.78 -6.26 -5.93
N PHE A 212 2.79 -5.89 -5.09
CA PHE A 212 1.37 -6.09 -5.41
C PHE A 212 0.92 -5.32 -6.65
N HIS A 213 1.44 -4.11 -6.85
CA HIS A 213 1.09 -3.26 -8.00
C HIS A 213 1.73 -3.80 -9.28
N ASP A 214 2.98 -4.25 -9.21
CA ASP A 214 3.72 -4.80 -10.36
C ASP A 214 3.12 -6.15 -10.81
N LEU A 215 2.56 -6.94 -9.88
CA LEU A 215 1.76 -8.14 -10.16
C LEU A 215 0.40 -7.83 -10.85
N LEU A 216 -0.11 -6.59 -10.74
CA LEU A 216 -1.42 -6.19 -11.29
C LEU A 216 -1.30 -5.38 -12.59
N ASN A 217 -0.16 -4.73 -12.81
CA ASN A 217 0.11 -3.89 -13.97
C ASN A 217 1.25 -4.49 -14.78
N GLY A 218 0.94 -5.46 -15.63
CA GLY A 218 1.88 -5.92 -16.65
C GLY A 218 2.39 -4.72 -17.44
N GLU A 219 3.71 -4.55 -17.46
CA GLU A 219 4.49 -3.55 -18.21
C GLU A 219 3.67 -2.35 -18.75
N GLY A 220 3.48 -1.30 -17.94
CA GLY A 220 2.68 -0.15 -18.40
C GLY A 220 3.02 1.21 -17.83
N THR A 221 3.33 1.34 -16.54
CA THR A 221 3.78 2.61 -15.94
C THR A 221 4.66 2.29 -14.72
N THR A 222 5.81 2.94 -14.59
CA THR A 222 6.70 2.71 -13.44
C THR A 222 6.04 3.22 -12.16
N MET A 223 6.16 2.51 -11.05
CA MET A 223 5.63 2.93 -9.74
C MET A 223 6.03 4.37 -9.41
N GLU A 224 7.23 4.77 -9.81
CA GLU A 224 7.75 6.11 -9.66
C GLU A 224 6.86 7.15 -10.34
N SER A 225 6.27 6.88 -11.51
CA SER A 225 5.35 7.81 -12.17
C SER A 225 4.01 7.91 -11.47
N ASN A 226 3.45 6.79 -11.02
CA ASN A 226 2.15 6.76 -10.34
C ASN A 226 2.23 7.34 -8.93
N TRP A 227 3.28 6.99 -8.19
CA TRP A 227 3.57 7.57 -6.88
C TRP A 227 3.89 9.06 -6.97
N LYS A 228 4.61 9.47 -8.04
CA LYS A 228 4.83 10.88 -8.34
C LYS A 228 3.51 11.60 -8.62
N GLY A 229 2.63 11.02 -9.45
CA GLY A 229 1.30 11.59 -9.73
C GLY A 229 0.42 11.72 -8.49
N ILE A 230 0.35 10.69 -7.64
CA ILE A 230 -0.40 10.73 -6.36
C ILE A 230 0.20 11.78 -5.42
N LYS A 231 1.53 11.79 -5.28
CA LYS A 231 2.23 12.77 -4.45
C LYS A 231 1.99 14.19 -4.96
N GLU A 232 2.04 14.42 -6.27
CA GLU A 232 1.78 15.71 -6.91
C GLU A 232 0.33 16.15 -6.68
N ALA A 233 -0.65 15.25 -6.85
CA ALA A 233 -2.05 15.53 -6.59
C ALA A 233 -2.30 15.91 -5.12
N ILE A 234 -1.82 15.09 -4.16
CA ILE A 234 -1.94 15.38 -2.72
C ILE A 234 -1.24 16.69 -2.37
N THR A 235 -0.03 16.92 -2.88
CA THR A 235 0.74 18.14 -2.61
C THR A 235 0.04 19.37 -3.16
N SER A 236 -0.52 19.28 -4.38
CA SER A 236 -1.31 20.33 -5.02
C SER A 236 -2.55 20.67 -4.20
N THR A 237 -3.35 19.66 -3.82
CA THR A 237 -4.54 19.86 -2.98
C THR A 237 -4.18 20.44 -1.61
N CYS A 238 -3.11 19.96 -0.98
CA CYS A 238 -2.61 20.54 0.26
C CYS A 238 -2.18 22.02 0.08
N HIS A 239 -1.57 22.37 -1.05
CA HIS A 239 -1.21 23.76 -1.36
C HIS A 239 -2.42 24.66 -1.60
N GLU A 240 -3.46 24.15 -2.27
CA GLU A 240 -4.70 24.87 -2.53
C GLU A 240 -5.49 25.11 -1.24
N VAL A 241 -5.63 24.08 -0.40
CA VAL A 241 -6.45 24.13 0.83
C VAL A 241 -5.72 24.84 1.98
N LEU A 242 -4.43 24.55 2.18
CA LEU A 242 -3.67 25.08 3.33
C LEU A 242 -2.90 26.38 3.00
N SER A 243 -2.90 26.81 1.73
CA SER A 243 -2.02 27.85 1.19
C SER A 243 -0.52 27.53 1.39
N HIS A 244 0.37 28.22 0.68
CA HIS A 244 1.79 28.18 1.05
C HIS A 244 1.92 28.72 2.47
N LYS A 245 2.57 27.94 3.36
CA LYS A 245 3.15 28.50 4.58
C LYS A 245 4.12 29.60 4.11
N LYS A 246 3.70 30.86 4.14
CA LYS A 246 4.56 31.99 3.78
C LYS A 246 5.74 31.91 4.74
N HIS A 247 6.88 31.47 4.25
CA HIS A 247 8.11 31.58 5.00
C HIS A 247 8.38 33.07 5.14
N HIS A 248 7.99 33.63 6.28
CA HIS A 248 8.48 34.94 6.69
C HIS A 248 9.97 34.75 6.98
N HIS A 249 10.79 34.84 5.92
CA HIS A 249 12.21 35.02 6.10
C HIS A 249 12.40 36.28 6.94
N LYS A 250 13.28 36.19 7.94
CA LYS A 250 13.58 37.35 8.76
C LYS A 250 14.01 38.49 7.82
N LYS A 251 13.48 39.70 8.02
CA LYS A 251 13.67 40.87 7.12
C LYS A 251 15.13 41.15 6.72
N TRP A 252 16.10 40.62 7.46
CA TRP A 252 17.53 40.79 7.25
C TRP A 252 18.19 39.77 6.30
N ILE A 253 17.49 38.71 5.89
CA ILE A 253 18.04 37.71 4.98
C ILE A 253 17.90 38.23 3.54
N THR A 254 19.02 38.48 2.86
CA THR A 254 19.04 38.94 1.46
C THR A 254 18.80 37.79 0.48
N VAL A 255 18.39 38.11 -0.75
CA VAL A 255 18.21 37.13 -1.85
C VAL A 255 19.49 36.33 -2.09
N ASP A 256 20.64 36.99 -2.18
CA ASP A 256 21.96 36.33 -2.30
C ASP A 256 22.26 35.35 -1.15
N THR A 257 21.76 35.63 0.06
CA THR A 257 21.95 34.73 1.21
C THR A 257 21.02 33.51 1.10
N LEU A 258 19.82 33.68 0.54
CA LEU A 258 18.87 32.59 0.29
C LEU A 258 19.37 31.65 -0.80
N ASP A 259 19.92 32.18 -1.89
CA ASP A 259 20.48 31.38 -2.98
C ASP A 259 21.62 30.48 -2.48
N LYS A 260 22.51 31.02 -1.64
CA LYS A 260 23.58 30.26 -0.98
C LYS A 260 23.07 29.19 -0.01
N ILE A 261 21.94 29.44 0.67
CA ILE A 261 21.30 28.44 1.54
C ILE A 261 20.67 27.31 0.72
N GLN A 262 20.10 27.65 -0.43
CA GLN A 262 19.46 26.68 -1.32
C GLN A 262 20.49 25.79 -2.02
N GLU A 263 21.60 26.38 -2.48
CA GLU A 263 22.75 25.66 -3.04
C GLU A 263 23.34 24.67 -2.02
N MET A 264 23.40 25.06 -0.75
CA MET A 264 23.85 24.20 0.36
C MET A 264 22.92 23.03 0.70
N ARG A 265 21.62 23.11 0.37
CA ARG A 265 20.66 22.03 0.60
C ARG A 265 20.80 20.91 -0.43
N ASN A 266 21.32 21.21 -1.61
CA ASN A 266 21.56 20.25 -2.68
C ASN A 266 22.93 19.57 -2.51
N LYS A 267 23.02 18.56 -1.62
CA LYS A 267 24.24 17.74 -1.40
C LYS A 267 24.55 16.74 -2.53
N THR A 268 24.17 17.08 -3.76
CA THR A 268 24.09 16.16 -4.90
C THR A 268 25.44 15.51 -5.21
N ALA A 269 26.53 16.27 -5.23
CA ALA A 269 27.88 15.73 -5.50
C ALA A 269 28.39 14.77 -4.41
N VAL A 270 28.13 15.05 -3.13
CA VAL A 270 28.53 14.18 -2.01
C VAL A 270 27.75 12.87 -1.99
N ASN A 271 26.47 12.92 -2.40
CA ASN A 271 25.59 11.75 -2.40
C ASN A 271 25.83 10.81 -3.60
N ILE A 272 26.33 11.33 -4.72
CA ILE A 272 26.56 10.55 -5.96
C ILE A 272 28.00 9.99 -6.04
N SER A 273 28.94 10.55 -5.27
CA SER A 273 30.36 10.14 -5.27
C SER A 273 30.54 8.66 -4.87
N ARG A 274 31.24 7.88 -5.71
CA ARG A 274 31.40 6.43 -5.54
C ARG A 274 32.74 6.02 -4.92
N THR A 275 33.78 6.85 -5.06
CA THR A 275 35.12 6.54 -4.51
C THR A 275 35.45 7.35 -3.26
N ARG A 276 36.37 6.83 -2.43
CA ARG A 276 36.84 7.50 -1.20
C ARG A 276 37.49 8.86 -1.48
N ALA A 277 38.24 8.97 -2.59
CA ALA A 277 38.92 10.20 -2.98
C ALA A 277 37.94 11.29 -3.44
N GLU A 278 36.96 10.93 -4.28
CA GLU A 278 35.90 11.85 -4.73
C GLU A 278 35.05 12.34 -3.56
N LYS A 279 34.67 11.45 -2.64
CA LYS A 279 33.91 11.81 -1.45
C LYS A 279 34.68 12.77 -0.54
N ALA A 280 36.00 12.59 -0.39
CA ALA A 280 36.84 13.50 0.38
C ALA A 280 36.91 14.89 -0.27
N LYS A 281 37.04 14.95 -1.60
CA LYS A 281 37.06 16.21 -2.35
C LYS A 281 35.73 16.97 -2.28
N ALA A 282 34.62 16.28 -2.56
CA ALA A 282 33.28 16.85 -2.48
C ALA A 282 32.94 17.33 -1.06
N GLN A 283 33.42 16.61 -0.03
CA GLN A 283 33.23 17.02 1.36
C GLN A 283 34.06 18.25 1.73
N ALA A 284 35.28 18.41 1.19
CA ALA A 284 36.11 19.60 1.38
C ALA A 284 35.46 20.83 0.73
N GLU A 285 35.00 20.71 -0.52
CA GLU A 285 34.27 21.76 -1.24
C GLU A 285 33.00 22.18 -0.49
N TYR A 286 32.19 21.21 -0.03
CA TYR A 286 31.02 21.47 0.80
C TYR A 286 31.35 22.22 2.10
N THR A 287 32.52 21.94 2.69
CA THR A 287 32.95 22.58 3.94
C THR A 287 33.30 24.05 3.74
N GLU A 288 33.93 24.41 2.63
CA GLU A 288 34.23 25.81 2.30
C GLU A 288 32.97 26.61 1.97
N VAL A 289 32.07 26.08 1.14
CA VAL A 289 30.79 26.76 0.83
C VAL A 289 29.96 26.97 2.11
N ASN A 290 29.99 26.02 3.06
CA ASN A 290 29.33 26.18 4.35
C ASN A 290 29.94 27.31 5.21
N LYS A 291 31.27 27.50 5.15
CA LYS A 291 31.92 28.62 5.85
C LYS A 291 31.51 29.95 5.24
N GLU A 292 31.44 30.03 3.91
CA GLU A 292 31.01 31.25 3.21
C GLU A 292 29.54 31.60 3.48
N MET A 293 28.64 30.62 3.44
CA MET A 293 27.24 30.80 3.81
C MET A 293 27.12 31.37 5.24
N LYS A 294 27.84 30.80 6.21
CA LYS A 294 27.84 31.27 7.60
C LYS A 294 28.40 32.70 7.72
N ARG A 295 29.40 33.08 6.93
CA ARG A 295 29.95 34.45 6.89
C ARG A 295 28.91 35.42 6.32
N SER A 296 28.29 35.08 5.20
CA SER A 296 27.25 35.90 4.56
C SER A 296 26.06 36.16 5.50
N ILE A 297 25.57 35.14 6.21
CA ILE A 297 24.51 35.27 7.22
C ILE A 297 24.90 36.25 8.33
N ARG A 298 26.14 36.15 8.84
CA ARG A 298 26.64 37.06 9.90
C ARG A 298 26.74 38.49 9.41
N THR A 299 27.21 38.71 8.18
CA THR A 299 27.32 40.03 7.58
C THR A 299 25.94 40.66 7.35
N ALA A 300 25.01 39.91 6.77
CA ALA A 300 23.64 40.36 6.54
C ALA A 300 22.93 40.75 7.85
N LYS A 301 23.09 39.92 8.90
CA LYS A 301 22.55 40.22 10.24
C LYS A 301 23.17 41.48 10.85
N ARG A 302 24.50 41.66 10.74
CA ARG A 302 25.20 42.86 11.26
C ARG A 302 24.77 44.12 10.54
N LYS A 303 24.63 44.08 9.22
CA LYS A 303 24.17 45.23 8.41
C LYS A 303 22.77 45.66 8.83
N TYR A 304 21.85 44.71 8.94
CA TYR A 304 20.49 45.00 9.37
C TYR A 304 20.39 45.64 10.75
N VAL A 305 21.16 45.15 11.72
CA VAL A 305 21.19 45.74 13.08
C VAL A 305 21.74 47.17 13.06
N LYS A 306 22.76 47.45 12.22
CA LYS A 306 23.28 48.82 12.04
C LYS A 306 22.26 49.75 11.39
N ASP A 307 21.56 49.28 10.35
CA ASP A 307 20.56 50.09 9.65
C ASP A 307 19.37 50.43 10.57
N LEU A 308 18.96 49.49 11.44
CA LEU A 308 17.98 49.71 12.51
C LEU A 308 18.43 50.78 13.50
N ALA A 309 19.66 50.68 14.01
CA ALA A 309 20.20 51.67 14.94
C ALA A 309 20.25 53.08 14.32
N MET A 310 20.65 53.20 13.04
CA MET A 310 20.66 54.50 12.35
C MET A 310 19.26 55.06 12.10
N THR A 311 18.26 54.20 11.86
CA THR A 311 16.87 54.66 11.69
C THR A 311 16.25 55.10 13.02
N GLU A 312 16.57 54.42 14.13
CA GLU A 312 16.18 54.86 15.48
C GLU A 312 16.85 56.19 15.86
N GLU A 313 18.15 56.35 15.60
CA GLU A 313 18.85 57.63 15.84
C GLU A 313 18.26 58.77 15.01
N LYS A 314 17.89 58.51 13.75
CA LYS A 314 17.25 59.51 12.89
C LYS A 314 15.85 59.88 13.38
N ALA A 315 15.05 58.90 13.78
CA ALA A 315 13.70 59.12 14.33
C ALA A 315 13.75 59.90 15.67
N ALA A 316 14.77 59.65 16.50
CA ALA A 316 15.00 60.41 17.73
C ALA A 316 15.39 61.87 17.46
N ARG A 317 16.16 62.15 16.40
CA ARG A 317 16.52 63.52 15.98
C ARG A 317 15.34 64.29 15.37
N GLU A 318 14.43 63.60 14.69
CA GLU A 318 13.25 64.20 14.04
C GLU A 318 12.06 64.38 15.00
N GLY A 319 12.22 64.07 16.29
CA GLY A 319 11.19 64.28 17.33
C GLY A 319 9.98 63.34 17.21
N ASN A 320 10.06 62.30 16.38
CA ASN A 320 8.93 61.44 16.01
C ASN A 320 8.90 60.18 16.88
N MET A 321 8.97 60.34 18.21
CA MET A 321 8.76 59.24 19.15
C MET A 321 7.27 59.06 19.41
N ARG A 322 6.66 58.09 18.72
CA ARG A 322 5.43 57.42 19.15
C ARG A 322 5.74 56.00 19.58
#